data_AF-A0A7L1X8I6-F1
#
_entry.id   AF-A0A7L1X8I6-F1
#
_cell.length_a   1.000
_cell.length_b   1.000
_cell.length_c   1.000
_cell.angle_alpha   90.00
_cell.angle_beta   90.00
_cell.angle_gamma   90.00
#
_symmetry.space_group_name_H-M   'P 1'
#
loop_
_entity.id
_entity.type
_entity.pdbx_description
1 polymer ?
#
loop_
_entity_poly.entity_id
_entity_poly.type
_entity_poly.pdbx_seq_one_letter_code
_entity_poly.pdbx_strand_id
1 'polypeptide(L)'
;FQQFLDLCTPLTEEHPEVVPFLSGRHQKATPDFLSSAELRNVLSRCLGRVRSRPDKVYVYINELCTTLKAHTLRRKLAPVSLNSSISTKATSPSPSPPNALPTSTTTISSSSSTSSSSTSSSPGGSKRQIRYLENLLRVYTGEIRRLQEKELDLNELDNEDSPYLQESRLKRRMMRIFERLCQLKRCSSLTGRVIEQRISYRGTRYPEVNRRIERFINRPEVFPDYTDILKVIQKASARHSLGLARRQMESMAQDAFREVGNRLQERRHLDLVYNFGSHLTDQYRPGTDPALVDPELAKRLRKNRTVALTRLDSVISHYAQLQDESEEEERGRKRAAR
;
A
#
# COMPACT_ATOMS: atom_id res chain seq x y z
N PHE A 1 -6.39 10.76 -24.87
CA PHE A 1 -6.35 9.56 -25.73
C PHE A 1 -5.88 9.91 -27.13
N GLN A 2 -6.50 10.88 -27.82
CA GLN A 2 -6.11 11.30 -29.17
C GLN A 2 -4.60 11.61 -29.32
N GLN A 3 -4.05 12.43 -28.41
CA GLN A 3 -2.61 12.73 -28.39
C GLN A 3 -1.69 11.49 -28.32
N PHE A 4 -2.15 10.39 -27.75
CA PHE A 4 -1.39 9.13 -27.71
C PHE A 4 -1.49 8.38 -29.03
N LEU A 5 -2.66 8.39 -29.68
CA LEU A 5 -2.82 7.82 -31.02
C LEU A 5 -1.95 8.56 -32.03
N ASP A 6 -2.01 9.90 -32.04
CA ASP A 6 -1.24 10.73 -32.99
C ASP A 6 0.28 10.47 -32.86
N LEU A 7 0.75 10.16 -31.65
CA LEU A 7 2.16 9.88 -31.36
C LEU A 7 2.54 8.42 -31.69
N CYS A 8 1.58 7.49 -31.68
CA CYS A 8 1.81 6.08 -32.03
C CYS A 8 1.70 5.81 -33.53
N THR A 9 0.90 6.59 -34.28
CA THR A 9 0.70 6.41 -35.72
C THR A 9 2.01 6.35 -36.53
N PRO A 10 2.95 7.30 -36.41
CA PRO A 10 4.21 7.24 -37.17
C PRO A 10 5.18 6.16 -36.63
N LEU A 11 4.96 5.66 -35.41
CA LEU A 11 5.82 4.63 -34.79
C LEU A 11 5.31 3.20 -35.04
N THR A 12 4.16 3.05 -35.68
CA THR A 12 3.50 1.77 -35.95
C THR A 12 3.21 1.57 -37.44
N GLU A 13 3.99 2.22 -38.33
CA GLU A 13 3.83 2.13 -39.78
C GLU A 13 3.92 0.69 -40.32
N GLU A 14 4.71 -0.17 -39.68
CA GLU A 14 4.79 -1.59 -40.05
C GLU A 14 3.54 -2.40 -39.69
N HIS A 15 2.72 -1.91 -38.75
CA HIS A 15 1.49 -2.55 -38.26
C HIS A 15 0.35 -1.53 -38.12
N PRO A 16 -0.19 -1.01 -39.23
CA PRO A 16 -1.21 0.04 -39.21
C PRO A 16 -2.53 -0.41 -38.57
N GLU A 17 -2.78 -1.73 -38.45
CA GLU A 17 -3.93 -2.32 -37.77
C GLU A 17 -3.99 -2.00 -36.26
N VAL A 18 -2.88 -1.58 -35.65
CA VAL A 18 -2.78 -1.35 -34.21
C VAL A 18 -3.57 -0.10 -33.76
N VAL A 19 -3.56 0.96 -34.56
CA VAL A 19 -4.29 2.21 -34.28
C VAL A 19 -5.82 2.00 -34.24
N PRO A 20 -6.47 1.40 -35.26
CA PRO A 20 -7.90 1.10 -35.21
C PRO A 20 -8.24 0.06 -34.15
N PHE A 21 -7.37 -0.92 -33.89
CA PHE A 21 -7.57 -1.88 -32.80
C PHE A 21 -7.61 -1.19 -31.43
N LEU A 22 -6.67 -0.28 -31.15
CA LEU A 22 -6.59 0.47 -29.91
C LEU A 22 -7.78 1.42 -29.74
N SER A 23 -8.19 2.10 -30.82
CA SER A 23 -9.40 2.93 -30.83
C SER A 23 -10.68 2.12 -30.54
N GLY A 24 -10.82 0.94 -31.17
CA GLY A 24 -11.93 0.03 -30.90
C GLY A 24 -11.95 -0.53 -29.48
N ARG A 25 -10.78 -0.66 -28.82
CA ARG A 25 -10.68 -1.03 -27.40
C ARG A 25 -11.11 0.10 -26.48
N HIS A 26 -10.74 1.34 -26.81
CA HIS A 26 -11.14 2.52 -26.06
C HIS A 26 -12.66 2.74 -26.09
N GLN A 27 -13.28 2.58 -27.27
CA GLN A 27 -14.74 2.68 -27.41
C GLN A 27 -15.52 1.61 -26.61
N LYS A 28 -14.91 0.45 -26.35
CA LYS A 28 -15.53 -0.65 -25.59
C LYS A 28 -15.33 -0.53 -24.07
N ALA A 29 -14.53 0.42 -23.61
CA ALA A 29 -14.32 0.66 -22.17
C ALA A 29 -15.52 1.39 -21.55
N THR A 30 -15.72 1.20 -20.24
CA THR A 30 -16.84 1.82 -19.52
C THR A 30 -16.72 3.35 -19.48
N PRO A 31 -17.84 4.09 -19.55
CA PRO A 31 -17.80 5.56 -19.49
C PRO A 31 -17.21 6.09 -18.18
N ASP A 32 -17.43 5.39 -17.06
CA ASP A 32 -16.83 5.71 -15.76
C ASP A 32 -15.30 5.59 -15.80
N PHE A 33 -14.77 4.56 -16.46
CA PHE A 33 -13.33 4.41 -16.63
C PHE A 33 -12.75 5.44 -17.61
N LEU A 34 -13.46 5.74 -18.70
CA LEU A 34 -13.03 6.75 -19.67
C LEU A 34 -12.93 8.16 -19.07
N SER A 35 -13.76 8.48 -18.06
CA SER A 35 -13.73 9.74 -17.32
C SER A 35 -12.81 9.71 -16.07
N SER A 36 -12.28 8.53 -15.72
CA SER A 36 -11.49 8.32 -14.51
C SER A 36 -10.10 9.00 -14.53
N ALA A 37 -9.57 9.26 -13.33
CA ALA A 37 -8.17 9.67 -13.18
C ALA A 37 -7.19 8.53 -13.51
N GLU A 38 -7.61 7.27 -13.38
CA GLU A 38 -6.82 6.09 -13.67
C GLU A 38 -6.40 6.06 -15.15
N LEU A 39 -7.36 6.22 -16.07
CA LEU A 39 -7.05 6.27 -17.51
C LEU A 39 -6.15 7.46 -17.85
N ARG A 40 -6.38 8.64 -17.25
CA ARG A 40 -5.53 9.82 -17.47
C ARG A 40 -4.08 9.57 -17.02
N ASN A 41 -3.89 8.95 -15.86
CA ASN A 41 -2.55 8.64 -15.34
C ASN A 41 -1.83 7.60 -16.20
N VAL A 42 -2.54 6.56 -16.64
CA VAL A 42 -1.99 5.54 -17.56
C VAL A 42 -1.61 6.19 -18.89
N LEU A 43 -2.48 7.03 -19.46
CA LEU A 43 -2.17 7.75 -20.71
C LEU A 43 -0.98 8.70 -20.57
N SER A 44 -0.91 9.50 -19.50
CA SER A 44 0.22 10.41 -19.26
C SER A 44 1.54 9.66 -19.11
N ARG A 45 1.52 8.50 -18.43
CA ARG A 45 2.69 7.63 -18.29
C ARG A 45 3.10 7.01 -19.62
N CYS A 46 2.16 6.47 -20.37
CA CYS A 46 2.42 5.90 -21.70
C CYS A 46 2.95 6.98 -22.65
N LEU A 47 2.38 8.19 -22.65
CA LEU A 47 2.85 9.33 -23.44
C LEU A 47 4.30 9.72 -23.08
N GLY A 48 4.63 9.86 -21.80
CA GLY A 48 6.00 10.17 -21.37
C GLY A 48 7.01 9.08 -21.73
N ARG A 49 6.58 7.81 -21.66
CA ARG A 49 7.42 6.65 -22.01
C ARG A 49 7.65 6.53 -23.52
N VAL A 50 6.64 6.71 -24.35
CA VAL A 50 6.82 6.69 -25.81
C VAL A 50 7.74 7.84 -26.25
N ARG A 51 7.61 9.04 -25.65
CA ARG A 51 8.49 10.19 -25.95
C ARG A 51 9.95 9.98 -25.57
N SER A 52 10.22 9.27 -24.48
CA SER A 52 11.59 8.98 -24.02
C SER A 52 12.21 7.76 -24.70
N ARG A 53 11.38 6.78 -25.09
CA ARG A 53 11.81 5.48 -25.61
C ARG A 53 10.87 4.97 -26.71
N PRO A 54 10.94 5.51 -27.93
CA PRO A 54 10.05 5.11 -29.03
C PRO A 54 10.25 3.65 -29.46
N ASP A 55 11.42 3.06 -29.19
CA ASP A 55 11.79 1.65 -29.46
C ASP A 55 10.85 0.63 -28.81
N LYS A 56 10.10 1.03 -27.77
CA LYS A 56 9.21 0.16 -27.01
C LYS A 56 7.73 0.50 -27.17
N VAL A 57 7.36 1.19 -28.25
CA VAL A 57 5.98 1.65 -28.50
C VAL A 57 4.94 0.52 -28.34
N TYR A 58 5.21 -0.68 -28.86
CA TYR A 58 4.30 -1.83 -28.74
C TYR A 58 4.09 -2.32 -27.30
N VAL A 59 5.09 -2.17 -26.42
CA VAL A 59 4.96 -2.49 -25.00
C VAL A 59 3.99 -1.53 -24.33
N TYR A 60 4.09 -0.24 -24.66
CA TYR A 60 3.22 0.80 -24.10
C TYR A 60 1.79 0.72 -24.65
N ILE A 61 1.65 0.38 -25.93
CA ILE A 61 0.35 0.07 -26.55
C ILE A 61 -0.28 -1.16 -25.88
N ASN A 62 0.51 -2.20 -25.57
CA ASN A 62 0.01 -3.38 -24.87
C ASN A 62 -0.39 -3.09 -23.40
N GLU A 63 0.37 -2.25 -22.70
CA GLU A 63 0.04 -1.75 -21.35
C GLU A 63 -1.32 -1.03 -21.37
N LEU A 64 -1.51 -0.11 -22.33
CA LEU A 64 -2.77 0.60 -22.49
C LEU A 64 -3.92 -0.32 -22.92
N CYS A 65 -3.70 -1.24 -23.87
CA CYS A 65 -4.68 -2.25 -24.28
C CYS A 65 -5.14 -3.13 -23.12
N THR A 66 -4.21 -3.57 -22.27
CA THR A 66 -4.50 -4.41 -21.12
C THR A 66 -5.35 -3.65 -20.11
N THR A 67 -5.02 -2.39 -19.87
CA THR A 67 -5.77 -1.50 -18.97
C THR A 67 -7.19 -1.26 -19.51
N LEU A 68 -7.34 -0.88 -20.78
CA LEU A 68 -8.65 -0.71 -21.42
C LEU A 68 -9.47 -2.00 -21.34
N LYS A 69 -8.85 -3.17 -21.56
CA LYS A 69 -9.52 -4.48 -21.51
C LYS A 69 -10.00 -4.84 -20.10
N ALA A 70 -9.26 -4.47 -19.06
CA ALA A 70 -9.66 -4.69 -17.66
C ALA A 70 -10.96 -3.93 -17.32
N HIS A 71 -11.20 -2.80 -17.98
CA HIS A 71 -12.34 -1.91 -17.77
C HIS A 71 -13.36 -1.95 -18.92
N THR A 72 -13.42 -3.06 -19.66
CA THR A 72 -14.51 -3.35 -20.60
C THR A 72 -15.57 -4.23 -19.93
N LEU A 73 -16.85 -3.90 -20.10
CA LEU A 73 -17.94 -4.76 -19.59
C LEU A 73 -17.84 -6.13 -20.26
N ARG A 74 -17.44 -7.15 -19.50
CA ARG A 74 -17.63 -8.53 -19.94
C ARG A 74 -19.12 -8.80 -19.91
N ARG A 75 -19.74 -8.84 -21.09
CA ARG A 75 -21.11 -9.33 -21.28
C ARG A 75 -21.14 -10.82 -20.91
N LYS A 76 -21.21 -11.12 -19.61
CA LYS A 76 -21.67 -12.41 -19.10
C LYS A 76 -23.18 -12.40 -19.29
N LEU A 77 -23.65 -13.23 -20.22
CA LEU A 77 -25.05 -13.57 -20.38
C LEU A 77 -25.64 -13.91 -19.01
N ALA A 78 -26.65 -13.14 -18.59
CA ALA A 78 -27.44 -13.41 -17.42
C ALA A 78 -28.51 -14.46 -17.77
N PRO A 79 -28.79 -15.45 -16.90
CA PRO A 79 -30.07 -16.13 -16.92
C PRO A 79 -31.10 -15.29 -16.16
N VAL A 80 -32.23 -15.13 -16.83
CA VAL A 80 -33.49 -14.52 -16.42
C VAL A 80 -34.06 -15.18 -15.17
N SER A 81 -34.61 -14.40 -14.23
CA SER A 81 -35.80 -14.80 -13.46
C SER A 81 -36.54 -13.61 -12.84
N LEU A 82 -37.61 -13.25 -13.54
CA LEU A 82 -38.98 -12.90 -13.11
C LEU A 82 -39.23 -12.23 -11.74
N ASN A 83 -39.78 -11.02 -11.85
CA ASN A 83 -40.84 -10.36 -11.07
C ASN A 83 -41.40 -11.06 -9.82
N SER A 84 -41.47 -10.31 -8.71
CA SER A 84 -42.73 -10.10 -8.01
C SER A 84 -42.73 -8.78 -7.23
N SER A 85 -43.68 -7.93 -7.56
CA SER A 85 -44.18 -6.79 -6.80
C SER A 85 -44.84 -7.22 -5.49
N ILE A 86 -44.73 -6.41 -4.43
CA ILE A 86 -45.84 -6.01 -3.53
C ILE A 86 -45.37 -4.85 -2.64
N SER A 87 -46.31 -3.92 -2.44
CA SER A 87 -46.23 -2.62 -1.78
C SER A 87 -46.57 -2.69 -0.28
N THR A 88 -45.97 -1.76 0.47
CA THR A 88 -46.41 -1.05 1.70
C THR A 88 -47.38 -1.71 2.72
N LYS A 89 -46.96 -1.76 4.00
CA LYS A 89 -47.59 -1.01 5.11
C LYS A 89 -46.81 -1.15 6.44
N ALA A 90 -46.77 -0.05 7.18
CA ALA A 90 -46.16 0.13 8.49
C ALA A 90 -47.09 -0.31 9.63
N THR A 91 -46.55 -0.78 10.77
CA THR A 91 -46.93 -0.38 12.14
C THR A 91 -45.87 -0.89 13.15
N SER A 92 -45.46 -0.03 14.08
CA SER A 92 -44.64 -0.29 15.29
C SER A 92 -45.55 -0.72 16.47
N PRO A 93 -45.08 -1.30 17.62
CA PRO A 93 -44.23 -0.62 18.61
C PRO A 93 -43.18 -1.48 19.38
N SER A 94 -42.28 -0.75 20.06
CA SER A 94 -41.28 -1.04 21.14
C SER A 94 -41.68 -2.01 22.29
N PRO A 95 -40.85 -2.31 23.32
CA PRO A 95 -39.37 -2.29 23.49
C PRO A 95 -38.76 -3.52 24.26
N SER A 96 -37.41 -3.57 24.33
CA SER A 96 -36.56 -4.12 25.44
C SER A 96 -36.14 -5.62 25.53
N PRO A 97 -34.97 -5.92 26.17
CA PRO A 97 -34.06 -7.05 25.85
C PRO A 97 -34.14 -8.22 26.85
N PRO A 98 -33.40 -9.34 26.65
CA PRO A 98 -32.11 -9.47 27.36
C PRO A 98 -31.01 -10.31 26.69
N ASN A 99 -29.79 -10.10 27.20
CA ASN A 99 -28.60 -10.95 27.24
C ASN A 99 -28.82 -12.47 27.04
N ALA A 100 -27.90 -13.11 26.30
CA ALA A 100 -26.89 -14.03 26.87
C ALA A 100 -26.25 -14.92 25.78
N LEU A 101 -24.93 -14.83 25.68
CA LEU A 101 -24.07 -15.85 25.09
C LEU A 101 -24.04 -17.07 26.03
N PRO A 102 -24.07 -18.32 25.53
CA PRO A 102 -23.50 -19.44 26.24
C PRO A 102 -22.07 -19.71 25.75
N THR A 103 -21.13 -19.48 26.65
CA THR A 103 -19.78 -20.05 26.66
C THR A 103 -19.91 -21.53 27.02
N SER A 104 -19.24 -22.44 26.29
CA SER A 104 -19.11 -23.84 26.72
C SER A 104 -17.65 -24.26 26.61
N THR A 105 -17.10 -24.54 27.78
CA THR A 105 -15.73 -24.91 28.07
C THR A 105 -15.50 -26.39 27.80
N THR A 106 -14.35 -26.67 27.19
CA THR A 106 -13.45 -27.83 27.29
C THR A 106 -13.90 -29.03 28.15
N THR A 107 -13.97 -30.20 27.52
CA THR A 107 -13.69 -31.49 28.18
C THR A 107 -12.66 -32.25 27.34
N ILE A 108 -11.62 -32.70 28.01
CA ILE A 108 -10.51 -33.51 27.50
C ILE A 108 -10.89 -34.98 27.69
N SER A 109 -10.70 -35.81 26.67
CA SER A 109 -10.48 -37.25 26.83
C SER A 109 -9.71 -37.79 25.62
N SER A 110 -8.67 -38.55 25.95
CA SER A 110 -7.64 -39.06 25.05
C SER A 110 -7.95 -40.50 24.61
N SER A 111 -7.74 -40.84 23.33
CA SER A 111 -7.20 -42.16 22.90
C SER A 111 -6.96 -42.22 21.38
N SER A 112 -5.67 -42.28 21.03
CA SER A 112 -4.98 -43.05 19.98
C SER A 112 -5.65 -43.45 18.65
N SER A 113 -5.08 -42.85 17.58
CA SER A 113 -4.58 -43.44 16.32
C SER A 113 -5.48 -44.32 15.43
N THR A 114 -5.74 -43.85 14.22
CA THR A 114 -5.21 -44.46 12.98
C THR A 114 -5.35 -43.54 11.78
N SER A 115 -4.33 -43.57 10.93
CA SER A 115 -4.15 -42.86 9.68
C SER A 115 -5.08 -43.37 8.58
N SER A 116 -5.87 -42.47 7.99
CA SER A 116 -6.37 -42.63 6.62
C SER A 116 -6.47 -41.26 5.96
N SER A 117 -5.59 -41.04 4.98
CA SER A 117 -5.60 -39.97 4.01
C SER A 117 -6.94 -39.91 3.27
N SER A 118 -7.81 -39.00 3.70
CA SER A 118 -8.91 -38.49 2.89
C SER A 118 -8.78 -36.97 2.86
N THR A 119 -8.44 -36.42 1.70
CA THR A 119 -8.56 -35.00 1.38
C THR A 119 -10.04 -34.60 1.38
N SER A 120 -10.65 -34.54 2.57
CA SER A 120 -11.93 -33.90 2.77
C SER A 120 -11.66 -32.40 2.82
N SER A 121 -11.96 -31.71 1.72
CA SER A 121 -12.11 -30.26 1.75
C SER A 121 -13.23 -29.93 2.73
N SER A 122 -12.87 -29.67 4.00
CA SER A 122 -13.86 -29.23 5.00
C SER A 122 -14.66 -28.09 4.37
N PRO A 123 -15.99 -28.05 4.52
CA PRO A 123 -16.77 -26.96 3.95
C PRO A 123 -16.22 -25.64 4.52
N GLY A 124 -16.03 -24.64 3.66
CA GLY A 124 -15.62 -23.29 4.10
C GLY A 124 -16.59 -22.74 5.15
N GLY A 125 -16.22 -21.62 5.79
CA GLY A 125 -17.04 -20.99 6.82
C GLY A 125 -18.50 -20.82 6.41
N SER A 126 -19.43 -20.87 7.37
CA SER A 126 -20.87 -20.75 7.09
C SER A 126 -21.17 -19.51 6.25
N LYS A 127 -21.85 -19.71 5.10
CA LYS A 127 -22.21 -18.62 4.18
C LYS A 127 -22.97 -17.48 4.87
N ARG A 128 -23.78 -17.81 5.89
CA ARG A 128 -24.50 -16.82 6.71
C ARG A 128 -23.54 -15.97 7.55
N GLN A 129 -22.54 -16.59 8.17
CA GLN A 129 -21.52 -15.90 8.95
C GLN A 129 -20.67 -14.99 8.07
N ILE A 130 -20.29 -15.44 6.88
CA ILE A 130 -19.54 -14.62 5.92
C ILE A 130 -20.34 -13.37 5.54
N ARG A 131 -21.61 -13.52 5.15
CA ARG A 131 -22.48 -12.38 4.82
C ARG A 131 -22.66 -11.41 5.99
N TYR A 132 -22.80 -11.93 7.20
CA TYR A 132 -22.90 -11.09 8.40
C TYR A 132 -21.63 -10.24 8.61
N LEU A 133 -20.45 -10.85 8.53
CA LEU A 133 -19.19 -10.15 8.69
C LEU A 133 -18.91 -9.14 7.56
N GLU A 134 -19.29 -9.46 6.32
CA GLU A 134 -19.23 -8.52 5.19
C GLU A 134 -20.15 -7.30 5.40
N ASN A 135 -21.36 -7.53 5.91
CA ASN A 135 -22.28 -6.43 6.23
C ASN A 135 -21.74 -5.58 7.39
N LEU A 136 -21.18 -6.21 8.43
CA LEU A 136 -20.56 -5.51 9.54
C LEU A 136 -19.37 -4.64 9.09
N LEU A 137 -18.57 -5.14 8.13
CA LEU A 137 -17.48 -4.38 7.52
C LEU A 137 -18.00 -3.13 6.80
N ARG A 138 -19.13 -3.24 6.09
CA ARG A 138 -19.79 -2.11 5.43
C ARG A 138 -20.28 -1.07 6.44
N VAL A 139 -20.89 -1.50 7.54
CA VAL A 139 -21.35 -0.61 8.62
C VAL A 139 -20.17 0.14 9.23
N TYR A 140 -19.08 -0.57 9.55
CA TYR A 140 -17.87 0.08 10.09
C TYR A 140 -17.23 1.04 9.09
N THR A 141 -17.24 0.71 7.79
CA THR A 141 -16.76 1.63 6.75
C THR A 141 -17.58 2.92 6.72
N GLY A 142 -18.91 2.81 6.81
CA GLY A 142 -19.80 3.98 6.87
C GLY A 142 -19.54 4.85 8.10
N GLU A 143 -19.39 4.24 9.27
CA GLU A 143 -19.12 4.97 10.52
C GLU A 143 -17.73 5.63 10.52
N ILE A 144 -16.71 4.96 9.97
CA ILE A 144 -15.38 5.55 9.81
C ILE A 144 -15.45 6.80 8.91
N ARG A 145 -16.19 6.76 7.80
CA ARG A 145 -16.35 7.94 6.93
C ARG A 145 -17.02 9.09 7.66
N ARG A 146 -18.08 8.80 8.43
CA ARG A 146 -18.79 9.80 9.25
C ARG A 146 -17.86 10.44 10.29
N LEU A 147 -17.01 9.65 10.94
CA LEU A 147 -16.04 10.16 11.92
C LEU A 147 -14.93 10.99 11.26
N GLN A 148 -14.49 10.62 10.05
CA GLN A 148 -13.48 11.36 9.29
C GLN A 148 -13.96 12.73 8.81
N GLU A 149 -15.27 12.89 8.61
CA GLU A 149 -15.90 14.16 8.21
C GLU A 149 -16.17 15.09 9.40
N LYS A 150 -16.09 14.59 10.65
CA LYS A 150 -16.34 15.41 11.83
C LYS A 150 -15.14 16.33 12.08
N GLU A 151 -15.42 17.62 12.20
CA GLU A 151 -14.44 18.62 12.65
C GLU A 151 -14.21 18.52 14.16
N LEU A 152 -12.96 18.67 14.60
CA LEU A 152 -12.58 18.62 16.01
C LEU A 152 -12.19 20.02 16.50
N ASP A 153 -12.75 20.43 17.64
CA ASP A 153 -12.30 21.61 18.36
C ASP A 153 -11.12 21.30 19.31
N LEU A 154 -10.57 22.32 19.96
CA LEU A 154 -9.42 22.16 20.85
C LEU A 154 -9.73 21.31 22.09
N ASN A 155 -10.96 21.32 22.60
CA ASN A 155 -11.35 20.54 23.77
C ASN A 155 -11.52 19.06 23.39
N GLU A 156 -12.08 18.79 22.22
CA GLU A 156 -12.22 17.46 21.66
C GLU A 156 -10.86 16.85 21.31
N LEU A 157 -9.85 17.64 20.94
CA LEU A 157 -8.49 17.12 20.72
C LEU A 157 -7.85 16.54 21.99
N ASP A 158 -8.22 17.05 23.18
CA ASP A 158 -7.72 16.58 24.47
C ASP A 158 -8.59 15.45 25.06
N ASN A 159 -9.70 15.10 24.41
CA ASN A 159 -10.63 14.09 24.89
C ASN A 159 -10.21 12.66 24.45
N GLU A 160 -10.18 11.72 25.39
CA GLU A 160 -9.85 10.31 25.15
C GLU A 160 -10.90 9.56 24.29
N ASP A 161 -12.12 10.09 24.23
CA ASP A 161 -13.20 9.61 23.37
C ASP A 161 -13.44 10.54 22.18
N SER A 162 -12.40 11.25 21.73
CA SER A 162 -12.46 12.06 20.51
C SER A 162 -12.83 11.25 19.27
N PRO A 163 -13.47 11.88 18.26
CA PRO A 163 -13.83 11.21 17.00
C PRO A 163 -12.64 10.53 16.32
N TYR A 164 -11.45 11.13 16.42
CA TYR A 164 -10.20 10.60 15.89
C TYR A 164 -9.78 9.28 16.58
N LEU A 165 -9.85 9.21 17.91
CA LEU A 165 -9.54 7.99 18.65
C LEU A 165 -10.60 6.90 18.42
N GLN A 166 -11.87 7.28 18.30
CA GLN A 166 -12.94 6.36 17.93
C GLN A 166 -12.71 5.75 16.53
N GLU A 167 -12.31 6.57 15.55
CA GLU A 167 -11.96 6.12 14.19
C GLU A 167 -10.84 5.07 14.24
N SER A 168 -9.78 5.33 15.01
CA SER A 168 -8.66 4.40 15.21
C SER A 168 -9.10 3.07 15.86
N ARG A 169 -9.97 3.12 16.87
CA ARG A 169 -10.54 1.91 17.51
C ARG A 169 -11.37 1.11 16.51
N LEU A 170 -12.19 1.77 15.67
CA LEU A 170 -12.99 1.10 14.64
C LEU A 170 -12.14 0.49 13.53
N LYS A 171 -11.13 1.21 13.02
CA LYS A 171 -10.18 0.67 12.02
C LYS A 171 -9.48 -0.60 12.53
N ARG A 172 -9.06 -0.63 13.80
CA ARG A 172 -8.47 -1.85 14.42
C ARG A 172 -9.47 -3.01 14.46
N ARG A 173 -10.73 -2.75 14.84
CA ARG A 173 -11.79 -3.79 14.84
C ARG A 173 -12.11 -4.28 13.43
N MET A 174 -12.12 -3.38 12.45
CA MET A 174 -12.32 -3.68 11.04
C MET A 174 -11.26 -4.65 10.51
N MET A 175 -9.98 -4.45 10.85
CA MET A 175 -8.91 -5.37 10.45
C MET A 175 -9.07 -6.77 11.05
N ARG A 176 -9.51 -6.91 12.30
CA ARG A 176 -9.79 -8.22 12.92
C ARG A 176 -10.93 -8.95 12.19
N ILE A 177 -11.97 -8.22 11.77
CA ILE A 177 -13.07 -8.79 10.98
C ILE A 177 -12.55 -9.25 9.62
N PHE A 178 -11.72 -8.45 8.97
CA PHE A 178 -11.09 -8.79 7.69
C PHE A 178 -10.24 -10.06 7.79
N GLU A 179 -9.38 -10.17 8.80
CA GLU A 179 -8.59 -11.39 9.06
C GLU A 179 -9.48 -12.61 9.27
N ARG A 180 -10.56 -12.46 10.05
CA ARG A 180 -11.53 -13.55 10.26
C ARG A 180 -12.23 -13.95 8.96
N LEU A 181 -12.58 -12.99 8.11
CA LEU A 181 -13.15 -13.24 6.79
C LEU A 181 -12.18 -14.01 5.88
N CYS A 182 -10.90 -13.64 5.87
CA CYS A 182 -9.87 -14.35 5.11
C CYS A 182 -9.73 -15.80 5.58
N GLN A 183 -9.75 -16.06 6.90
CA GLN A 183 -9.74 -17.41 7.47
C GLN A 183 -10.96 -18.23 7.01
N LEU A 184 -12.17 -17.67 7.10
CA LEU A 184 -13.41 -18.35 6.73
C LEU A 184 -13.50 -18.64 5.23
N LYS A 185 -12.94 -17.77 4.40
CA LYS A 185 -12.87 -17.92 2.93
C LYS A 185 -11.66 -18.72 2.44
N ARG A 186 -10.70 -19.04 3.32
CA ARG A 186 -9.41 -19.67 3.00
C ARG A 186 -8.58 -18.88 1.99
N CYS A 187 -8.55 -17.57 2.17
CA CYS A 187 -7.71 -16.67 1.38
C CYS A 187 -6.57 -16.13 2.24
N SER A 188 -5.50 -15.67 1.58
CA SER A 188 -4.43 -14.93 2.26
C SER A 188 -4.96 -13.63 2.85
N SER A 189 -4.33 -13.14 3.92
CA SER A 189 -4.58 -11.82 4.50
C SER A 189 -3.85 -10.68 3.76
N LEU A 190 -3.16 -10.99 2.66
CA LEU A 190 -2.50 -9.99 1.81
C LEU A 190 -3.54 -9.03 1.22
N THR A 191 -3.21 -7.74 1.27
CA THR A 191 -4.11 -6.66 0.85
C THR A 191 -3.72 -6.08 -0.51
N GLY A 192 -2.58 -6.50 -1.07
CA GLY A 192 -2.06 -5.98 -2.33
C GLY A 192 -1.23 -4.70 -2.14
N ARG A 193 -0.78 -4.43 -0.91
CA ARG A 193 0.03 -3.25 -0.60
C ARG A 193 1.40 -3.29 -1.27
N VAL A 194 1.98 -2.11 -1.50
CA VAL A 194 3.29 -1.99 -2.15
C VAL A 194 4.38 -2.58 -1.27
N ILE A 195 4.27 -2.46 0.06
CA ILE A 195 5.21 -3.10 1.00
C ILE A 195 5.21 -4.64 0.93
N GLU A 196 4.12 -5.26 0.45
CA GLU A 196 4.02 -6.72 0.28
C GLU A 196 4.76 -7.20 -0.99
N GLN A 197 5.09 -6.28 -1.91
CA GLN A 197 5.81 -6.60 -3.13
C GLN A 197 7.27 -6.95 -2.81
N ARG A 198 7.71 -8.09 -3.36
CA ARG A 198 9.06 -8.61 -3.20
C ARG A 198 10.06 -7.77 -3.99
N ILE A 199 11.07 -7.24 -3.30
CA ILE A 199 12.22 -6.57 -3.92
C ILE A 199 13.21 -7.65 -4.35
N SER A 200 13.45 -7.79 -5.65
CA SER A 200 14.54 -8.64 -6.17
C SER A 200 15.89 -7.96 -5.98
N TYR A 201 16.95 -8.70 -5.64
CA TYR A 201 18.30 -8.12 -5.51
C TYR A 201 19.32 -8.91 -6.34
N ARG A 202 20.06 -8.20 -7.20
CA ARG A 202 21.08 -8.75 -8.12
C ARG A 202 22.32 -7.84 -8.21
N GLY A 203 22.64 -7.14 -7.13
CA GLY A 203 23.72 -6.14 -7.12
C GLY A 203 25.13 -6.72 -7.13
N THR A 204 25.30 -7.99 -6.72
CA THR A 204 26.62 -8.64 -6.68
C THR A 204 26.78 -9.69 -7.78
N ARG A 205 28.03 -10.06 -8.09
CA ARG A 205 28.35 -11.16 -9.02
C ARG A 205 28.06 -12.55 -8.43
N TYR A 206 27.81 -12.65 -7.13
CA TYR A 206 27.63 -13.91 -6.41
C TYR A 206 26.14 -14.19 -6.15
N PRO A 207 25.52 -15.16 -6.84
CA PRO A 207 24.09 -15.47 -6.66
C PRO A 207 23.71 -15.88 -5.24
N GLU A 208 24.63 -16.51 -4.51
CA GLU A 208 24.46 -16.97 -3.13
C GLU A 208 24.24 -15.78 -2.19
N VAL A 209 25.07 -14.74 -2.36
CA VAL A 209 24.97 -13.47 -1.63
C VAL A 209 23.67 -12.77 -2.00
N ASN A 210 23.38 -12.67 -3.30
CA ASN A 210 22.17 -12.04 -3.80
C ASN A 210 20.89 -12.65 -3.20
N ARG A 211 20.77 -13.98 -3.22
CA ARG A 211 19.62 -14.70 -2.62
C ARG A 211 19.53 -14.53 -1.11
N ARG A 212 20.65 -14.29 -0.41
CA ARG A 212 20.64 -14.10 1.05
C ARG A 212 20.20 -12.69 1.42
N ILE A 213 20.71 -11.67 0.72
CA ILE A 213 20.27 -10.28 0.85
C ILE A 213 18.79 -10.18 0.48
N GLU A 214 18.38 -10.75 -0.66
CA GLU A 214 16.98 -10.72 -1.09
C GLU A 214 16.02 -11.34 -0.06
N ARG A 215 16.39 -12.47 0.55
CA ARG A 215 15.58 -13.08 1.62
C ARG A 215 15.55 -12.24 2.88
N PHE A 216 16.59 -11.46 3.15
CA PHE A 216 16.70 -10.65 4.35
C PHE A 216 15.84 -9.38 4.26
N ILE A 217 15.91 -8.68 3.13
CA ILE A 217 15.21 -7.40 2.91
C ILE A 217 13.69 -7.56 2.70
N ASN A 218 13.23 -8.77 2.36
CA ASN A 218 11.82 -9.08 2.16
C ASN A 218 11.14 -9.69 3.41
N ARG A 219 11.79 -9.60 4.57
CA ARG A 219 11.15 -9.93 5.86
C ARG A 219 10.20 -8.81 6.29
N PRO A 220 9.13 -9.12 7.04
CA PRO A 220 8.22 -8.10 7.54
C PRO A 220 8.96 -7.14 8.48
N GLU A 221 8.69 -5.84 8.34
CA GLU A 221 9.19 -4.76 9.21
C GLU A 221 10.72 -4.64 9.36
N VAL A 222 11.49 -5.21 8.43
CA VAL A 222 12.96 -5.09 8.46
C VAL A 222 13.43 -3.90 7.63
N PHE A 223 14.15 -2.98 8.26
CA PHE A 223 14.99 -1.98 7.60
C PHE A 223 16.44 -2.19 8.07
N PRO A 224 17.31 -2.80 7.24
CA PRO A 224 18.62 -3.23 7.69
C PRO A 224 19.58 -2.04 7.84
N ASP A 225 20.50 -2.15 8.80
CA ASP A 225 21.66 -1.24 8.86
C ASP A 225 22.83 -1.77 7.99
N TYR A 226 23.92 -1.01 7.93
CA TYR A 226 25.12 -1.42 7.20
C TYR A 226 25.73 -2.72 7.77
N THR A 227 25.73 -2.87 9.10
CA THR A 227 26.33 -4.02 9.77
C THR A 227 25.55 -5.30 9.50
N ASP A 228 24.24 -5.21 9.37
CA ASP A 228 23.35 -6.31 9.05
C ASP A 228 23.64 -6.85 7.66
N ILE A 229 23.77 -5.96 6.67
CA ILE A 229 24.13 -6.33 5.30
C ILE A 229 25.52 -6.95 5.26
N LEU A 230 26.50 -6.37 5.97
CA LEU A 230 27.85 -6.92 6.06
C LEU A 230 27.84 -8.34 6.68
N LYS A 231 27.12 -8.55 7.79
CA LYS A 231 26.96 -9.86 8.43
C LYS A 231 26.29 -10.86 7.48
N VAL A 232 25.33 -10.43 6.68
CA VAL A 232 24.66 -11.28 5.69
C VAL A 232 25.65 -11.75 4.61
N ILE A 233 26.49 -10.85 4.11
CA ILE A 233 27.53 -11.16 3.11
C ILE A 233 28.59 -12.09 3.70
N GLN A 234 29.09 -11.79 4.90
CA GLN A 234 30.07 -12.65 5.61
C GLN A 234 29.55 -14.07 5.81
N LYS A 235 28.29 -14.22 6.28
CA LYS A 235 27.65 -15.53 6.44
C LYS A 235 27.46 -16.26 5.12
N ALA A 236 27.14 -15.55 4.04
CA ALA A 236 27.01 -16.15 2.71
C ALA A 236 28.37 -16.61 2.17
N SER A 237 29.41 -15.79 2.33
CA SER A 237 30.80 -16.11 1.93
C SER A 237 31.33 -17.34 2.67
N ALA A 238 31.18 -17.38 3.99
CA ALA A 238 31.64 -18.51 4.82
C ALA A 238 30.88 -19.81 4.51
N ARG A 239 29.57 -19.73 4.25
CA ARG A 239 28.75 -20.91 3.95
C ARG A 239 29.06 -21.54 2.60
N HIS A 240 29.39 -20.72 1.61
CA HIS A 240 29.62 -21.15 0.23
C HIS A 240 31.11 -21.15 -0.16
N SER A 241 32.00 -20.96 0.82
CA SER A 241 33.46 -20.95 0.64
C SER A 241 33.90 -20.05 -0.53
N LEU A 242 33.35 -18.84 -0.62
CA LEU A 242 33.57 -17.92 -1.75
C LEU A 242 34.97 -17.29 -1.77
N GLY A 243 35.78 -17.48 -0.72
CA GLY A 243 37.16 -16.97 -0.65
C GLY A 243 37.28 -15.44 -0.66
N LEU A 244 36.22 -14.72 -0.32
CA LEU A 244 36.21 -13.25 -0.39
C LEU A 244 37.07 -12.62 0.70
N ALA A 245 37.97 -11.72 0.30
CA ALA A 245 38.76 -10.94 1.24
C ALA A 245 37.88 -9.95 2.02
N ARG A 246 38.29 -9.59 3.25
CA ARG A 246 37.53 -8.69 4.13
C ARG A 246 37.18 -7.35 3.45
N ARG A 247 38.16 -6.70 2.82
CA ARG A 247 37.96 -5.42 2.11
C ARG A 247 36.94 -5.54 0.97
N GLN A 248 36.95 -6.65 0.23
CA GLN A 248 35.99 -6.89 -0.85
C GLN A 248 34.57 -7.07 -0.28
N MET A 249 34.41 -7.76 0.84
CA MET A 249 33.12 -7.91 1.50
C MET A 249 32.58 -6.57 2.05
N GLU A 250 33.46 -5.72 2.60
CA GLU A 250 33.09 -4.38 3.09
C GLU A 250 32.64 -3.48 1.95
N SER A 251 33.38 -3.43 0.84
CA SER A 251 32.98 -2.67 -0.36
C SER A 251 31.65 -3.19 -0.93
N MET A 252 31.49 -4.50 -1.06
CA MET A 252 30.24 -5.11 -1.54
C MET A 252 29.06 -4.79 -0.59
N ALA A 253 29.30 -4.74 0.72
CA ALA A 253 28.29 -4.39 1.71
C ALA A 253 27.85 -2.93 1.60
N GLN A 254 28.78 -2.00 1.36
CA GLN A 254 28.45 -0.58 1.18
C GLN A 254 27.55 -0.37 -0.04
N ASP A 255 27.92 -0.96 -1.18
CA ASP A 255 27.14 -0.86 -2.42
C ASP A 255 25.76 -1.51 -2.26
N ALA A 256 25.72 -2.72 -1.69
CA ALA A 256 24.49 -3.44 -1.41
C ALA A 256 23.57 -2.66 -0.44
N PHE A 257 24.13 -2.09 0.63
CA PHE A 257 23.39 -1.31 1.62
C PHE A 257 22.75 -0.08 0.99
N ARG A 258 23.50 0.67 0.18
CA ARG A 258 22.96 1.86 -0.52
C ARG A 258 21.85 1.50 -1.49
N GLU A 259 22.06 0.48 -2.32
CA GLU A 259 21.08 0.05 -3.32
C GLU A 259 19.79 -0.47 -2.67
N VAL A 260 19.93 -1.36 -1.67
CA VAL A 260 18.81 -1.92 -0.93
C VAL A 260 18.07 -0.82 -0.15
N GLY A 261 18.80 0.07 0.51
CA GLY A 261 18.23 1.18 1.27
C GLY A 261 17.36 2.07 0.41
N ASN A 262 17.86 2.47 -0.77
CA ASN A 262 17.09 3.26 -1.74
C ASN A 262 15.81 2.54 -2.18
N ARG A 263 15.89 1.24 -2.53
CA ARG A 263 14.72 0.45 -2.93
C ARG A 263 13.69 0.29 -1.80
N LEU A 264 14.14 0.11 -0.57
CA LEU A 264 13.27 0.01 0.61
C LEU A 264 12.57 1.34 0.90
N GLN A 265 13.30 2.45 0.82
CA GLN A 265 12.73 3.79 0.96
C GLN A 265 11.71 4.10 -0.13
N GLU A 266 12.04 3.81 -1.40
CA GLU A 266 11.13 3.99 -2.53
C GLU A 266 9.86 3.16 -2.37
N ARG A 267 9.99 1.87 -2.00
CA ARG A 267 8.83 1.00 -1.73
C ARG A 267 7.93 1.57 -0.63
N ARG A 268 8.52 2.05 0.47
CA ARG A 268 7.77 2.67 1.58
C ARG A 268 7.14 4.00 1.17
N HIS A 269 7.82 4.80 0.35
CA HIS A 269 7.30 6.05 -0.16
C HIS A 269 6.10 5.82 -1.09
N LEU A 270 6.20 4.88 -2.03
CA LEU A 270 5.10 4.50 -2.91
C LEU A 270 3.91 3.93 -2.13
N ASP A 271 4.18 3.13 -1.10
CA ASP A 271 3.14 2.61 -0.22
C ASP A 271 2.39 3.72 0.52
N LEU A 272 3.12 4.74 1.02
CA LEU A 272 2.50 5.92 1.59
C LEU A 272 1.63 6.62 0.53
N VAL A 273 2.19 6.99 -0.62
CA VAL A 273 1.49 7.76 -1.65
C VAL A 273 0.22 7.06 -2.16
N TYR A 274 0.24 5.74 -2.35
CA TYR A 274 -0.93 4.99 -2.83
C TYR A 274 -1.99 4.72 -1.77
N ASN A 275 -1.64 4.77 -0.49
CA ASN A 275 -2.55 4.46 0.62
C ASN A 275 -2.73 5.65 1.57
N PHE A 276 -2.42 6.86 1.12
CA PHE A 276 -2.52 8.08 1.92
C PHE A 276 -3.94 8.64 1.92
N GLY A 277 -4.37 9.12 3.08
CA GLY A 277 -5.61 9.89 3.23
C GLY A 277 -6.88 9.05 3.29
N SER A 278 -7.97 9.59 2.74
CA SER A 278 -9.31 9.01 2.73
C SER A 278 -10.11 9.47 1.51
N HIS A 279 -11.42 9.16 1.49
CA HIS A 279 -12.35 9.63 0.45
C HIS A 279 -12.37 11.15 0.29
N LEU A 280 -11.97 11.90 1.32
CA LEU A 280 -11.88 13.37 1.29
C LEU A 280 -10.69 13.88 0.46
N THR A 281 -9.63 13.09 0.35
CA THR A 281 -8.38 13.47 -0.33
C THR A 281 -8.18 12.76 -1.67
N ASP A 282 -8.98 11.74 -1.98
CA ASP A 282 -8.87 10.94 -3.21
C ASP A 282 -8.96 11.77 -4.51
N GLN A 283 -9.64 12.92 -4.44
CA GLN A 283 -9.84 13.82 -5.59
C GLN A 283 -8.75 14.90 -5.71
N TYR A 284 -7.74 14.89 -4.84
CA TYR A 284 -6.66 15.87 -4.85
C TYR A 284 -5.95 15.93 -6.22
N ARG A 285 -5.78 17.15 -6.72
CA ARG A 285 -5.02 17.44 -7.94
C ARG A 285 -4.06 18.60 -7.67
N PRO A 286 -2.76 18.47 -8.00
CA PRO A 286 -1.81 19.57 -7.80
C PRO A 286 -2.21 20.87 -8.53
N GLY A 287 -2.90 20.75 -9.67
CA GLY A 287 -3.33 21.92 -10.46
C GLY A 287 -4.56 22.65 -9.91
N THR A 288 -5.24 22.13 -8.88
CA THR A 288 -6.39 22.79 -8.24
C THR A 288 -6.01 23.53 -6.95
N ASP A 289 -4.72 23.75 -6.73
CA ASP A 289 -4.22 24.49 -5.57
C ASP A 289 -4.63 25.97 -5.65
N PRO A 290 -5.40 26.51 -4.67
CA PRO A 290 -5.81 27.92 -4.65
C PRO A 290 -4.65 28.91 -4.70
N ALA A 291 -3.47 28.53 -4.20
CA ALA A 291 -2.28 29.38 -4.22
C ALA A 291 -1.71 29.62 -5.64
N LEU A 292 -2.19 28.90 -6.65
CA LEU A 292 -1.83 29.18 -8.05
C LEU A 292 -2.57 30.39 -8.62
N VAL A 293 -3.76 30.69 -8.09
CA VAL A 293 -4.61 31.81 -8.55
C VAL A 293 -4.45 33.02 -7.62
N ASP A 294 -4.34 32.78 -6.32
CA ASP A 294 -4.21 33.85 -5.32
C ASP A 294 -2.72 34.18 -5.00
N PRO A 295 -2.21 35.35 -5.43
CA PRO A 295 -0.82 35.75 -5.19
C PRO A 295 -0.55 36.11 -3.72
N GLU A 296 -1.55 36.56 -2.96
CA GLU A 296 -1.38 36.89 -1.54
C GLU A 296 -1.22 35.61 -0.72
N LEU A 297 -2.07 34.62 -0.97
CA LEU A 297 -1.93 33.27 -0.41
C LEU A 297 -0.57 32.67 -0.78
N ALA A 298 -0.16 32.75 -2.05
CA ALA A 298 1.15 32.26 -2.48
C ALA A 298 2.31 32.94 -1.73
N LYS A 299 2.25 34.26 -1.56
CA LYS A 299 3.25 35.02 -0.81
C LYS A 299 3.31 34.60 0.66
N ARG A 300 2.15 34.36 1.29
CA ARG A 300 2.06 33.85 2.67
C ARG A 300 2.66 32.45 2.78
N LEU A 301 2.33 31.53 1.87
CA LEU A 301 2.88 30.17 1.86
C LEU A 301 4.39 30.14 1.64
N ARG A 302 4.94 31.03 0.80
CA ARG A 302 6.40 31.19 0.66
C ARG A 302 7.06 31.62 1.97
N LYS A 303 6.49 32.60 2.68
CA LYS A 303 6.98 32.99 4.02
C LYS A 303 6.89 31.84 5.01
N ASN A 304 5.78 31.11 5.03
CA ASN A 304 5.60 29.93 5.88
C ASN A 304 6.67 28.86 5.58
N ARG A 305 7.00 28.64 4.30
CA ARG A 305 8.04 27.69 3.89
C ARG A 305 9.41 28.09 4.41
N THR A 306 9.79 29.37 4.34
CA THR A 306 11.07 29.85 4.89
C THR A 306 11.13 29.59 6.39
N VAL A 307 10.10 29.98 7.14
CA VAL A 307 10.04 29.75 8.60
C VAL A 307 10.11 28.27 8.95
N ALA A 308 9.40 27.41 8.20
CA ALA A 308 9.40 25.97 8.42
C ALA A 308 10.79 25.35 8.24
N LEU A 309 11.52 25.73 7.19
CA LEU A 309 12.89 25.25 6.94
C LEU A 309 13.84 25.70 8.05
N THR A 310 13.82 26.99 8.40
CA THR A 310 14.67 27.51 9.49
C THR A 310 14.37 26.84 10.83
N ARG A 311 13.10 26.54 11.13
CA ARG A 311 12.74 25.83 12.36
C ARG A 311 13.22 24.38 12.37
N LEU A 312 13.12 23.66 11.25
CA LEU A 312 13.64 22.30 11.15
C LEU A 312 15.15 22.27 11.37
N ASP A 313 15.88 23.16 10.69
CA ASP A 313 17.34 23.27 10.85
C ASP A 313 17.72 23.65 12.29
N SER A 314 17.00 24.61 12.89
CA SER A 314 17.24 25.04 14.27
C SER A 314 17.11 23.89 15.28
N VAL A 315 16.11 23.02 15.11
CA VAL A 315 15.92 21.86 16.01
C VAL A 315 17.05 20.85 15.81
N ILE A 316 17.43 20.56 14.56
CA ILE A 316 18.52 19.62 14.27
C ILE A 316 19.84 20.14 14.86
N SER A 317 20.17 21.42 14.63
CA SER A 317 21.38 22.04 15.16
C SER A 317 21.40 22.09 16.69
N HIS A 318 20.27 22.39 17.32
CA HIS A 318 20.16 22.41 18.78
C HIS A 318 20.49 21.05 19.39
N TYR A 319 19.92 19.96 18.86
CA TYR A 319 20.22 18.62 19.37
C TYR A 319 21.64 18.13 19.01
N ALA A 320 22.21 18.59 17.90
CA ALA A 320 23.61 18.33 17.58
C ALA A 320 24.55 19.00 18.60
N GLN A 321 24.30 20.27 18.96
CA GLN A 321 25.08 21.01 19.96
C GLN A 321 24.98 20.37 21.35
N LEU A 322 23.78 19.98 21.79
CA LEU A 322 23.60 19.27 23.05
C LEU A 322 24.37 17.93 23.09
N GLN A 323 24.47 17.24 21.95
CA GLN A 323 25.26 16.02 21.86
C GLN A 323 26.76 16.33 22.01
N ASP A 324 27.27 17.37 21.33
CA ASP A 324 28.67 17.78 21.42
C ASP A 324 29.06 18.19 22.85
N GLU A 325 28.24 19.02 23.50
CA GLU A 325 28.43 19.44 24.90
C GLU A 325 28.47 18.23 25.85
N SER A 326 27.55 17.28 25.68
CA SER A 326 27.51 16.07 26.50
C SER A 326 28.75 15.19 26.31
N GLU A 327 29.24 15.04 25.07
CA GLU A 327 30.46 14.29 24.77
C GLU A 327 31.71 14.98 25.34
N GLU A 328 31.77 16.31 25.32
CA GLU A 328 32.85 17.10 25.91
C GLU A 328 32.88 16.96 27.44
N GLU A 329 31.73 17.04 28.10
CA GLU A 329 31.61 16.80 29.53
C GLU A 329 32.08 15.39 29.91
N GLU A 330 31.67 14.36 29.14
CA GLU A 330 32.09 12.98 29.40
C GLU A 330 33.61 12.81 29.23
N ARG A 331 34.19 13.43 28.20
CA ARG A 331 35.65 13.46 28.00
C ARG A 331 36.36 14.18 29.15
N GLY A 332 35.80 15.29 29.65
CA GLY A 332 36.30 16.02 30.82
C GLY A 332 36.30 15.16 32.07
N ARG A 333 35.19 14.47 32.37
CA ARG A 333 35.08 13.54 33.50
C ARG A 333 36.08 12.39 33.41
N LYS A 334 36.26 11.79 32.21
CA LYS A 334 37.26 10.73 31.98
C LYS A 334 38.70 11.21 32.17
N ARG A 335 38.99 12.48 31.88
CA ARG A 335 40.31 13.10 32.11
C ARG A 335 40.55 13.41 33.58
N ALA A 336 39.52 13.84 34.32
CA ALA A 336 39.64 14.11 35.76
C ALA A 336 39.68 12.83 36.63
N ALA A 337 39.18 11.71 36.11
CA ALA A 337 39.21 10.40 36.77
C ALA A 337 40.48 9.57 36.48
N ARG A 338 41.40 10.09 35.66
CA ARG A 338 42.74 9.56 35.43
C ARG A 338 43.75 10.41 36.18
#